data_AF-A0ABD5T207-F1
#
_entry.id   AF-A0ABD5T207-F1
#
_cell.length_a   1.000
_cell.length_b   1.000
_cell.length_c   1.000
_cell.angle_alpha   90.00
_cell.angle_beta   90.00
_cell.angle_gamma   90.00
#
_symmetry.space_group_name_H-M   'P 1'
#
loop_
_entity.id
_entity.type
_entity.pdbx_description
1 polymer ?
#
loop_
_entity_poly.entity_id
_entity_poly.type
_entity_poly.pdbx_seq_one_letter_code
_entity_poly.pdbx_strand_id
1 'polypeptide(L)'
;MSSEDRDDDVRSRANETRDDSSGEADADESQWRFSVDEVGPDGVTEDTHTPADEPIEPGSIEAEHAVFVALGVALTVGIFVFGF
;
A
#
# COMPACT_ATOMS: atom_id res chain seq x y z
N MET A 1 -32.54 18.27 7.16
CA MET A 1 -32.81 16.86 6.79
C MET A 1 -33.26 16.92 5.34
N SER A 2 -32.49 16.52 4.33
CA SER A 2 -31.37 15.57 4.34
C SER A 2 -30.32 16.00 3.30
N SER A 3 -29.06 15.84 3.69
CA SER A 3 -27.86 16.18 2.94
C SER A 3 -27.08 14.90 2.58
N GLU A 4 -27.74 13.75 2.61
CA GLU A 4 -27.11 12.43 2.66
C GLU A 4 -26.97 11.72 1.29
N ASP A 5 -27.48 12.26 0.18
CA ASP A 5 -27.48 11.55 -1.12
C ASP A 5 -26.27 11.85 -2.04
N ARG A 6 -25.24 12.57 -1.59
CA ARG A 6 -24.11 13.00 -2.46
C ARG A 6 -22.80 12.22 -2.26
N ASP A 7 -22.72 11.40 -1.21
CA ASP A 7 -21.48 10.69 -0.85
C ASP A 7 -21.38 9.29 -1.49
N ASP A 8 -22.49 8.73 -1.97
CA ASP A 8 -22.54 7.39 -2.58
C ASP A 8 -22.11 7.36 -4.06
N ASP A 9 -22.24 8.47 -4.78
CA ASP A 9 -21.79 8.60 -6.17
C ASP A 9 -20.27 8.50 -6.31
N VAL A 10 -19.52 9.02 -5.34
CA VAL A 10 -18.05 9.05 -5.37
C VAL A 10 -17.47 7.65 -5.20
N ARG A 11 -18.13 6.79 -4.41
CA ARG A 11 -17.71 5.39 -4.21
C ARG A 11 -18.02 4.52 -5.42
N SER A 12 -19.12 4.79 -6.13
CA SER A 12 -19.47 4.05 -7.34
C SER A 12 -18.45 4.27 -8.48
N ARG A 13 -17.87 5.47 -8.56
CA ARG A 13 -16.84 5.82 -9.54
C ARG A 13 -15.47 5.16 -9.29
N ALA A 14 -15.16 4.77 -8.07
CA ALA A 14 -13.87 4.14 -7.78
C ALA A 14 -13.78 2.68 -8.26
N ASN A 15 -14.92 2.04 -8.55
CA ASN A 15 -15.03 0.64 -8.98
C ASN A 15 -15.54 0.50 -10.44
N GLU A 16 -15.62 1.60 -11.20
CA GLU A 16 -16.01 1.56 -12.60
C GLU A 16 -14.76 1.41 -13.50
N THR A 17 -14.48 0.19 -13.97
CA THR A 17 -13.54 -0.04 -15.05
C THR A 17 -14.16 0.51 -16.34
N ARG A 18 -13.62 1.62 -16.83
CA ARG A 18 -13.99 2.17 -18.14
C ARG A 18 -13.50 1.19 -19.21
N ASP A 19 -14.44 0.49 -19.84
CA ASP A 19 -14.20 -0.28 -21.06
C ASP A 19 -13.91 0.72 -22.19
N ASP A 20 -12.66 1.14 -22.33
CA ASP A 20 -12.20 1.99 -23.43
C ASP A 20 -11.94 1.11 -24.66
N SER A 21 -13.01 0.67 -25.30
CA SER A 21 -12.97 0.10 -26.65
C SER A 21 -12.99 1.24 -27.68
N SER A 22 -11.98 2.13 -27.67
CA SER A 22 -11.76 3.04 -28.80
C SER A 22 -10.35 3.62 -28.90
N GLY A 23 -9.42 2.82 -29.44
CA GLY A 23 -8.43 3.33 -30.40
C GLY A 23 -7.03 3.67 -29.87
N GLU A 24 -6.09 2.79 -30.17
CA GLU A 24 -4.77 3.10 -30.77
C GLU A 24 -4.04 4.38 -30.33
N ALA A 25 -3.73 4.50 -29.03
CA ALA A 25 -2.65 5.26 -28.39
C ALA A 25 -2.87 5.01 -26.89
N ASP A 26 -1.99 4.39 -26.10
CA ASP A 26 -0.64 4.82 -25.83
C ASP A 26 0.24 3.61 -25.50
N ALA A 27 1.36 3.48 -26.22
CA ALA A 27 2.49 2.72 -25.70
C ALA A 27 3.03 3.49 -24.48
N ASP A 28 3.27 2.78 -23.36
CA ASP A 28 3.99 3.25 -22.15
C ASP A 28 3.19 3.82 -20.96
N GLU A 29 1.94 3.37 -20.71
CA GLU A 29 1.25 3.63 -19.44
C GLU A 29 0.96 2.37 -18.61
N SER A 30 2.02 1.67 -18.20
CA SER A 30 2.04 0.98 -16.90
C SER A 30 3.45 0.54 -16.57
N GLN A 31 4.08 1.20 -15.60
CA GLN A 31 5.30 0.70 -14.94
C GLN A 31 5.08 -0.60 -14.15
N TRP A 32 3.89 -1.19 -14.25
CA TRP A 32 3.49 -2.42 -13.60
C TRP A 32 3.36 -3.49 -14.68
N ARG A 33 4.04 -4.62 -14.44
CA ARG A 33 4.13 -5.73 -15.40
C ARG A 33 2.81 -6.46 -15.65
N PHE A 34 1.78 -6.22 -14.83
CA PHE A 34 0.50 -6.92 -14.90
C PHE A 34 -0.65 -5.91 -14.73
N SER A 35 -1.71 -6.09 -15.51
CA SER A 35 -2.95 -5.31 -15.40
C SER A 35 -3.76 -5.75 -14.17
N VAL A 36 -4.58 -4.87 -13.60
CA VAL A 36 -5.41 -5.18 -12.42
C VAL A 36 -6.38 -6.32 -12.69
N ASP A 37 -6.93 -6.41 -13.91
CA ASP A 37 -7.84 -7.50 -14.31
C ASP A 37 -7.12 -8.84 -14.53
N GLU A 38 -5.79 -8.83 -14.66
CA GLU A 38 -4.95 -10.01 -14.82
C GLU A 38 -4.57 -10.63 -13.47
N VAL A 39 -4.66 -9.85 -12.39
CA VAL A 39 -4.54 -10.33 -11.00
C VAL A 39 -5.94 -10.49 -10.40
N GLY A 40 -6.44 -11.73 -10.34
CA GLY A 40 -7.68 -12.02 -9.61
C GLY A 40 -7.57 -11.71 -8.11
N PRO A 41 -8.66 -11.77 -7.32
CA PRO A 41 -8.61 -11.59 -5.86
C PRO A 41 -7.64 -12.57 -5.16
N ASP A 42 -7.31 -13.66 -5.83
CA ASP A 42 -6.34 -14.67 -5.39
C ASP A 42 -4.89 -14.38 -5.84
N GLY A 43 -4.64 -13.33 -6.63
CA GLY A 43 -3.32 -12.88 -7.09
C GLY A 43 -2.58 -13.85 -8.02
N VAL A 44 -1.53 -13.37 -8.71
CA VAL A 44 -0.57 -14.26 -9.39
C VAL A 44 0.19 -15.05 -8.32
N THR A 45 -0.04 -16.36 -8.25
CA THR A 45 0.62 -17.28 -7.30
C THR A 45 1.91 -17.88 -7.87
N GLU A 46 2.44 -17.35 -8.99
CA GLU A 46 3.75 -17.77 -9.49
C GLU A 46 4.82 -17.35 -8.48
N ASP A 47 5.19 -18.30 -7.62
CA ASP A 47 6.41 -18.37 -6.79
C ASP A 47 7.11 -17.02 -6.55
N THR A 48 6.41 -16.10 -5.88
CA THR A 48 6.89 -14.73 -5.61
C THR A 48 7.93 -14.70 -4.48
N HIS A 49 8.69 -15.79 -4.30
CA HIS A 49 9.59 -16.02 -3.16
C HIS A 49 8.93 -15.88 -1.78
N THR A 50 7.61 -15.69 -1.73
CA THR A 50 6.83 -15.59 -0.50
C THR A 50 6.41 -17.00 -0.11
N PRO A 51 6.94 -17.57 0.99
CA PRO A 51 6.59 -18.93 1.39
C PRO A 51 5.08 -19.03 1.64
N ALA A 52 4.43 -20.04 1.05
CA ALA A 52 2.98 -20.24 1.18
C ALA A 52 2.56 -20.59 2.63
N ASP A 53 3.49 -21.14 3.41
CA ASP A 53 3.19 -21.76 4.71
C ASP A 53 3.87 -21.07 5.90
N GLU A 54 4.81 -20.14 5.68
CA GLU A 54 5.58 -19.53 6.77
C GLU A 54 5.47 -18.00 6.72
N PRO A 55 4.97 -17.35 7.79
CA PRO A 55 5.08 -15.91 7.93
C PRO A 55 6.54 -15.49 7.82
N ILE A 56 6.82 -14.50 6.97
CA ILE A 56 8.14 -13.88 6.90
C ILE A 56 8.48 -13.27 8.26
N GLU A 57 9.35 -13.94 9.00
CA GLU A 57 9.85 -13.41 10.26
C GLU A 57 10.69 -12.15 10.01
N PRO A 58 10.55 -11.10 10.83
CA PRO A 58 11.44 -9.96 10.74
C PRO A 58 12.88 -10.42 11.01
N GLY A 59 13.80 -10.03 10.12
CA GLY A 59 15.21 -10.27 10.32
C GLY A 59 15.73 -9.64 11.61
N SER A 60 16.86 -10.13 12.10
CA SER A 60 17.53 -9.52 13.26
C SER A 60 17.90 -8.07 12.97
N ILE A 61 17.64 -7.17 13.93
CA ILE A 61 18.07 -5.77 13.81
C ILE A 61 19.58 -5.66 14.05
N GLU A 62 20.27 -4.92 13.18
CA GLU A 62 21.67 -4.56 13.41
C GLU A 62 21.78 -3.52 14.53
N ALA A 63 22.93 -3.49 15.22
CA ALA A 63 23.12 -2.63 16.39
C ALA A 63 22.98 -1.15 16.02
N GLU A 64 23.49 -0.76 14.86
CA GLU A 64 23.46 0.58 14.29
C GLU A 64 22.02 1.08 14.14
N HIS A 65 21.14 0.24 13.59
CA HIS A 65 19.73 0.57 13.41
C HIS A 65 18.99 0.67 14.76
N ALA A 66 19.31 -0.21 15.71
CA ALA A 66 18.73 -0.17 17.04
C ALA A 66 19.08 1.15 17.77
N VAL A 67 20.29 1.68 17.58
CA VAL A 67 20.70 2.98 18.15
C VAL A 67 19.82 4.12 17.63
N PHE A 68 19.51 4.16 16.34
CA PHE A 68 18.65 5.22 15.78
C PHE A 68 17.23 5.18 16.34
N VAL A 69 16.65 3.99 16.49
CA VAL A 69 15.33 3.83 17.12
C VAL A 69 15.36 4.28 18.58
N ALA A 70 16.35 3.82 19.35
CA ALA A 70 16.51 4.21 20.75
C ALA A 70 16.69 5.73 20.91
N LEU A 71 17.46 6.37 20.02
CA LEU A 71 17.66 7.82 20.01
C LEU A 71 16.37 8.58 19.72
N GLY A 72 15.57 8.11 18.76
CA GLY A 72 14.25 8.68 18.48
C GLY A 72 13.33 8.60 19.69
N VAL A 73 13.23 7.42 20.33
CA VAL A 73 12.43 7.22 21.54
C VAL A 73 12.92 8.14 22.67
N ALA A 74 14.23 8.21 22.90
CA ALA A 74 14.82 9.06 23.94
C ALA A 74 14.52 10.54 23.70
N LEU A 75 14.59 11.01 22.45
CA LEU A 75 14.25 12.38 22.07
C LEU A 75 12.77 12.66 22.34
N THR A 76 11.87 11.78 21.88
CA THR A 76 10.43 11.92 22.09
C THR A 76 10.11 12.00 23.58
N VAL A 77 10.59 11.04 24.38
CA VAL A 77 10.41 11.04 25.84
C VAL A 77 11.00 12.30 26.47
N GLY A 78 12.20 12.71 26.05
CA GLY A 78 12.85 13.92 26.52
C GLY A 78 12.02 15.17 26.27
N ILE A 79 11.40 15.31 25.09
CA ILE A 79 10.48 16.41 24.78
C ILE A 79 9.28 16.39 25.73
N PHE A 80 8.66 15.23 25.98
CA PHE A 80 7.54 15.14 26.91
C PHE A 80 7.89 15.46 28.36
N VAL A 81 9.10 15.08 28.80
CA VAL A 81 9.55 15.27 30.20
C VAL A 81 10.09 16.67 30.46
N PHE A 82 10.71 17.32 29.48
CA PHE A 82 11.41 18.60 29.67
C PHE A 82 10.84 19.77 28.85
N GLY A 83 9.87 19.52 27.97
CA GLY A 83 9.34 20.51 27.01
C GLY A 83 8.07 21.25 27.43
N PHE A 84 7.74 21.28 28.73
CA PHE A 84 6.60 22.05 29.28
C PHE A 84 7.04 23.36 29.94
#